data_AF-A0A822G683-F1
#
_entry.id   AF-A0A822G683-F1
#
_cell.length_a   1.000
_cell.length_b   1.000
_cell.length_c   1.000
_cell.angle_alpha   90.00
_cell.angle_beta   90.00
_cell.angle_gamma   90.00
#
_symmetry.space_group_name_H-M   'P 1'
#
loop_
_entity.id
_entity.type
_entity.pdbx_description
1 polymer ?
#
loop_
_entity_poly.entity_id
_entity_poly.type
_entity_poly.pdbx_seq_one_letter_code
_entity_poly.pdbx_strand_id
1 'polypeptide(L)'
;MSKLTGPALRWYQENLRSFITWNDAEKALRDRFKEFTSNSQLMQEFFNIHQEENQSVISFYENVIRKYRKSLQFITEQQVITVLQNGVKNSLKEYLIRNEKEIKKPEEWLQLAKEEEYIQKRIQQQRNGLYSGTNNKTFFEHILPTATVQPTPSNFQLS
;
A
#
# COMPACT_ATOMS: atom_id res chain seq x y z
N MET A 1 -30.17 -31.80 -15.07
CA MET A 1 -28.88 -31.86 -14.34
C MET A 1 -29.05 -31.18 -13.00
N SER A 2 -28.85 -31.90 -11.89
CA SER A 2 -28.91 -31.35 -10.52
C SER A 2 -27.79 -30.31 -10.32
N LYS A 3 -28.11 -29.16 -9.71
CA LYS A 3 -27.12 -28.10 -9.42
C LYS A 3 -26.24 -28.41 -8.20
N LEU A 4 -26.63 -29.36 -7.36
CA LEU A 4 -25.89 -29.78 -6.16
C LEU A 4 -25.33 -31.19 -6.36
N THR A 5 -24.04 -31.37 -6.03
CA THR A 5 -23.33 -32.65 -6.10
C THR A 5 -22.50 -32.87 -4.83
N GLY A 6 -22.13 -34.13 -4.55
CA GLY A 6 -21.22 -34.48 -3.47
C GLY A 6 -21.72 -34.13 -2.06
N PRO A 7 -20.83 -33.73 -1.13
CA PRO A 7 -21.17 -33.41 0.26
C PRO A 7 -22.24 -32.32 0.43
N ALA A 8 -22.32 -31.38 -0.53
CA ALA A 8 -23.33 -30.32 -0.52
C ALA A 8 -24.75 -30.87 -0.77
N LEU A 9 -24.88 -31.85 -1.68
CA LEU A 9 -26.16 -32.54 -1.92
C LEU A 9 -26.61 -33.33 -0.69
N ARG A 10 -25.68 -34.05 -0.05
CA ARG A 10 -25.95 -34.85 1.15
C ARG A 10 -26.45 -33.98 2.30
N TRP A 11 -25.77 -32.87 2.56
CA TRP A 11 -26.19 -31.90 3.57
C TRP A 11 -27.58 -31.31 3.27
N TYR A 12 -27.85 -30.95 2.00
CA TYR A 12 -29.15 -30.41 1.60
C TYR A 12 -30.29 -31.43 1.83
N GLN A 13 -30.05 -32.71 1.51
CA GLN A 13 -31.02 -33.78 1.73
C GLN A 13 -31.30 -34.02 3.22
N GLU A 14 -30.26 -33.99 4.07
CA GLU A 14 -30.38 -34.16 5.53
C GLU A 14 -31.17 -33.01 6.19
N ASN A 15 -31.07 -31.79 5.64
CA ASN A 15 -31.72 -30.59 6.20
C ASN A 15 -33.02 -30.21 5.48
N LEU A 16 -33.43 -30.96 4.44
CA LEU A 16 -34.58 -30.64 3.59
C LEU A 16 -35.88 -30.45 4.37
N ARG A 17 -36.07 -31.24 5.43
CA ARG A 17 -37.25 -31.19 6.31
C ARG A 17 -37.32 -29.95 7.20
N SER A 18 -36.19 -29.25 7.37
CA SER A 18 -36.09 -28.02 8.17
C SER A 18 -36.36 -26.75 7.37
N PHE A 19 -36.41 -26.85 6.04
CA PHE A 19 -36.65 -25.72 5.14
C PHE A 19 -38.15 -25.61 4.85
N ILE A 20 -38.86 -24.87 5.69
CA ILE A 20 -40.32 -24.64 5.53
C ILE A 20 -40.57 -23.63 4.41
N THR A 21 -39.68 -22.65 4.26
CA THR A 21 -39.74 -21.64 3.20
C THR A 21 -38.44 -21.57 2.40
N TRP A 22 -38.51 -20.99 1.19
CA TRP A 22 -37.30 -20.69 0.41
C TRP A 22 -36.31 -19.81 1.17
N ASN A 23 -36.81 -18.87 1.98
CA ASN A 23 -35.98 -17.99 2.80
C ASN A 23 -35.18 -18.78 3.85
N ASP A 24 -35.77 -19.83 4.43
CA ASP A 24 -35.08 -20.71 5.39
C ASP A 24 -33.98 -21.52 4.70
N ALA A 25 -34.27 -22.06 3.51
CA ALA A 25 -33.29 -22.77 2.69
C ALA A 25 -32.13 -21.86 2.28
N GLU A 26 -32.43 -20.64 1.82
CA GLU A 26 -31.43 -19.65 1.43
C GLU A 26 -30.57 -19.24 2.63
N LYS A 27 -31.18 -18.96 3.79
CA LYS A 27 -30.47 -18.60 5.01
C LYS A 27 -29.56 -19.74 5.48
N ALA A 28 -30.05 -20.98 5.50
CA ALA A 28 -29.26 -22.13 5.90
C ALA A 28 -28.09 -22.40 4.95
N LEU A 29 -28.29 -22.24 3.63
CA LEU A 29 -27.22 -22.32 2.64
C LEU A 29 -26.18 -21.22 2.86
N ARG A 30 -26.63 -19.98 3.08
CA ARG A 30 -25.74 -18.86 3.41
C ARG A 30 -24.97 -19.15 4.69
N ASP A 31 -25.61 -19.55 5.78
CA ASP A 31 -24.95 -19.78 7.06
C ASP A 31 -23.97 -20.97 7.01
N ARG A 32 -24.28 -22.00 6.22
CA ARG A 32 -23.41 -23.18 6.05
C ARG A 32 -22.14 -22.91 5.25
N PHE A 33 -22.26 -22.10 4.19
CA PHE A 33 -21.17 -21.86 3.23
C PHE A 33 -20.54 -20.48 3.38
N LYS A 34 -21.07 -19.62 4.24
CA LYS A 34 -20.40 -18.40 4.66
C LYS A 34 -19.17 -18.83 5.47
N GLU A 35 -17.99 -18.52 4.95
CA GLU A 35 -16.78 -18.62 5.73
C GLU A 35 -16.99 -17.86 7.04
N PHE A 36 -16.94 -18.57 8.15
CA PHE A 36 -17.04 -17.99 9.49
C PHE A 36 -15.70 -17.36 9.83
N THR A 37 -15.33 -16.30 9.09
CA THR A 37 -14.21 -15.46 9.48
C THR A 37 -14.67 -14.66 10.70
N SER A 38 -14.06 -14.91 11.85
CA SER A 38 -14.40 -14.15 13.04
C SER A 38 -14.05 -12.67 12.84
N ASN A 39 -14.76 -11.77 13.51
CA ASN A 39 -14.48 -10.33 13.43
C ASN A 39 -13.02 -10.02 13.79
N SER A 40 -12.44 -10.78 14.73
CA SER A 40 -11.02 -10.67 15.10
C SER A 40 -10.08 -11.06 13.97
N GLN A 41 -10.39 -12.13 13.22
CA GLN A 41 -9.62 -12.52 12.04
C GLN A 41 -9.72 -11.47 10.93
N LEU A 42 -10.91 -10.94 10.66
CA LEU A 42 -11.09 -9.87 9.67
C LEU A 42 -10.29 -8.61 10.04
N MET A 43 -10.27 -8.24 11.32
CA MET A 43 -9.44 -7.12 11.80
C MET A 43 -7.95 -7.41 11.66
N GLN A 44 -7.48 -8.58 12.08
CA GLN A 44 -6.07 -8.96 11.95
C GLN A 44 -5.62 -8.93 10.48
N GLU A 45 -6.41 -9.52 9.58
CA GLU A 45 -6.13 -9.46 8.15
C GLU A 45 -6.10 -8.03 7.61
N PHE A 46 -6.94 -7.14 8.14
CA PHE A 46 -6.99 -5.75 7.69
C PHE A 46 -5.75 -4.96 8.12
N PHE A 47 -5.31 -5.10 9.37
CA PHE A 47 -4.13 -4.39 9.86
C PHE A 47 -2.81 -4.97 9.34
N ASN A 48 -2.83 -6.18 8.80
CA ASN A 48 -1.66 -6.83 8.18
C ASN A 48 -1.54 -6.56 6.67
N ILE A 49 -2.36 -5.68 6.09
CA ILE A 49 -2.25 -5.32 4.67
C ILE A 49 -0.99 -4.47 4.45
N HIS A 50 -0.12 -4.93 3.56
CA HIS A 50 1.09 -4.20 3.14
C HIS A 50 1.18 -4.16 1.61
N GLN A 51 1.79 -3.12 1.09
CA GLN A 51 2.06 -2.94 -0.33
C GLN A 51 3.28 -3.80 -0.71
N GLU A 52 3.13 -4.63 -1.73
CA GLU A 52 4.28 -5.36 -2.30
C GLU A 52 5.19 -4.40 -3.09
N GLU A 53 6.49 -4.69 -3.15
CA GLU A 53 7.50 -3.80 -3.78
C GLU A 53 7.18 -3.45 -5.25
N ASN A 54 6.64 -4.41 -6.00
CA ASN A 54 6.23 -4.30 -7.39
C ASN A 54 4.77 -3.86 -7.57
N GLN A 55 4.00 -3.71 -6.49
CA GLN A 55 2.60 -3.31 -6.55
C GLN A 55 2.49 -1.79 -6.70
N SER A 56 1.59 -1.33 -7.57
CA SER A 56 1.28 0.10 -7.69
C SER A 56 0.49 0.59 -6.48
N VAL A 57 0.68 1.87 -6.14
CA VAL A 57 -0.03 2.49 -5.02
C VAL A 57 -1.55 2.48 -5.18
N ILE A 58 -2.04 2.56 -6.43
CA ILE A 58 -3.47 2.47 -6.75
C ILE A 58 -4.02 1.08 -6.45
N SER A 59 -3.33 0.03 -6.90
CA SER A 59 -3.75 -1.36 -6.65
C SER A 59 -3.76 -1.68 -5.16
N PHE A 60 -2.75 -1.20 -4.43
CA PHE A 60 -2.68 -1.32 -2.98
C PHE A 60 -3.88 -0.64 -2.30
N TYR A 61 -4.16 0.62 -2.66
CA TYR A 61 -5.30 1.37 -2.16
C TYR A 61 -6.63 0.65 -2.42
N GLU A 62 -6.86 0.20 -3.65
CA GLU A 62 -8.09 -0.52 -4.02
C GLU A 62 -8.28 -1.80 -3.19
N ASN A 63 -7.18 -2.51 -2.90
CA ASN A 63 -7.24 -3.70 -2.05
C ASN A 63 -7.66 -3.35 -0.61
N VAL A 64 -7.09 -2.29 -0.03
CA VAL A 64 -7.46 -1.80 1.30
C VAL A 64 -8.92 -1.37 1.33
N ILE A 65 -9.38 -0.55 0.37
CA ILE A 65 -10.77 -0.09 0.30
C ILE A 65 -11.74 -1.26 0.10
N ARG A 66 -11.39 -2.25 -0.72
CA ARG A 66 -12.22 -3.44 -0.92
C ARG A 66 -12.39 -4.24 0.37
N LYS A 67 -11.32 -4.39 1.17
CA LYS A 67 -11.40 -5.05 2.48
C LYS A 67 -12.19 -4.20 3.48
N TYR A 68 -11.97 -2.88 3.51
CA TYR A 68 -12.74 -1.93 4.32
C TYR A 68 -14.24 -2.02 4.05
N ARG A 69 -14.67 -2.08 2.79
CA ARG A 69 -16.08 -2.25 2.41
C ARG A 69 -16.72 -3.51 2.99
N LYS A 70 -15.95 -4.58 3.19
CA LYS A 70 -16.43 -5.83 3.81
C LYS A 70 -16.50 -5.75 5.33
N SER A 71 -15.78 -4.80 5.95
CA SER A 71 -15.65 -4.64 7.39
C SER A 71 -16.12 -3.26 7.88
N LEU A 72 -16.98 -2.57 7.11
CA LEU A 72 -17.54 -1.24 7.41
C LEU A 72 -18.13 -1.12 8.83
N GLN A 73 -18.60 -2.23 9.38
CA GLN A 73 -19.22 -2.29 10.71
C GLN A 73 -18.21 -2.12 11.85
N PHE A 74 -16.92 -2.29 11.58
CA PHE A 74 -15.88 -2.42 12.60
C PHE A 74 -14.68 -1.49 12.40
N ILE A 75 -14.54 -0.90 11.21
CA ILE A 75 -13.36 -0.12 10.83
C ILE A 75 -13.79 1.31 10.53
N THR A 76 -13.02 2.26 11.02
CA THR A 76 -13.21 3.69 10.78
C THR A 76 -12.30 4.16 9.64
N GLU A 77 -12.65 5.27 8.98
CA GLU A 77 -11.79 5.88 7.95
C GLU A 77 -10.39 6.21 8.49
N GLN A 78 -10.28 6.62 9.76
CA GLN A 78 -8.97 6.87 10.39
C GLN A 78 -8.11 5.60 10.43
N GLN A 79 -8.70 4.45 10.78
CA GLN A 79 -7.99 3.17 10.77
C GLN A 79 -7.59 2.75 9.36
N VAL A 80 -8.41 3.07 8.34
CA VAL A 80 -8.04 2.87 6.93
C VAL A 80 -6.80 3.69 6.59
N ILE A 81 -6.76 4.97 6.96
CA ILE A 81 -5.61 5.86 6.73
C ILE A 81 -4.37 5.31 7.43
N THR A 82 -4.49 4.86 8.69
CA THR A 82 -3.39 4.23 9.43
C THR A 82 -2.85 2.98 8.72
N VAL A 83 -3.72 2.12 8.20
CA VAL A 83 -3.29 0.94 7.43
C VAL A 83 -2.59 1.34 6.14
N LEU A 84 -3.12 2.34 5.42
CA LEU A 84 -2.48 2.86 4.22
C LEU A 84 -1.09 3.43 4.51
N GLN A 85 -0.93 4.23 5.57
CA GLN A 85 0.35 4.83 5.95
C GLN A 85 1.38 3.82 6.46
N ASN A 86 0.94 2.83 7.24
CA ASN A 86 1.86 1.83 7.79
C ASN A 86 2.25 0.78 6.76
N GLY A 87 1.28 0.39 5.92
CA GLY A 87 1.41 -0.67 4.94
C GLY A 87 2.05 -0.25 3.62
N VAL A 88 2.15 1.06 3.33
CA VAL A 88 2.82 1.53 2.12
C VAL A 88 4.31 1.16 2.13
N LYS A 89 4.87 0.91 0.94
CA LYS A 89 6.29 0.58 0.79
C LYS A 89 7.19 1.70 1.30
N ASN A 90 8.36 1.32 1.79
CA ASN A 90 9.31 2.24 2.44
C ASN A 90 9.72 3.42 1.56
N SER A 91 9.79 3.22 0.23
CA SER A 91 10.17 4.30 -0.68
C SER A 91 9.21 5.49 -0.60
N LEU A 92 7.90 5.26 -0.41
CA LEU A 92 6.88 6.31 -0.32
C LEU A 92 6.60 6.76 1.12
N LYS A 93 7.01 5.96 2.10
CA LYS A 93 6.59 6.07 3.50
C LYS A 93 7.01 7.39 4.15
N GLU A 94 8.26 7.81 3.96
CA GLU A 94 8.74 9.05 4.57
C GLU A 94 7.97 10.29 4.10
N TYR A 95 7.67 10.36 2.80
CA TYR A 95 6.93 11.48 2.22
C TYR A 95 5.50 11.53 2.78
N LEU A 96 4.83 10.38 2.85
CA LEU A 96 3.45 10.30 3.32
C LEU A 96 3.31 10.61 4.82
N ILE A 97 4.29 10.22 5.64
CA ILE A 97 4.31 10.57 7.07
C ILE A 97 4.47 12.09 7.27
N ARG A 98 5.31 12.75 6.47
CA ARG A 98 5.51 14.21 6.60
C ARG A 98 4.23 15.01 6.32
N ASN A 99 3.37 14.48 5.44
CA ASN A 99 2.11 15.11 5.05
C ASN A 99 0.90 14.52 5.80
N GLU A 100 1.10 13.67 6.81
CA GLU A 100 0.03 12.96 7.53
C GLU A 100 -1.07 13.90 8.07
N LYS A 101 -0.68 15.07 8.60
CA LYS A 101 -1.62 16.03 9.19
C LYS A 101 -2.65 16.58 8.20
N GLU A 102 -2.34 16.52 6.91
CA GLU A 102 -3.20 17.01 5.84
C GLU A 102 -4.19 15.95 5.36
N ILE A 103 -3.98 14.68 5.74
CA ILE A 103 -4.76 13.54 5.28
C ILE A 103 -5.89 13.27 6.27
N LYS A 104 -7.11 13.64 5.90
CA LYS A 104 -8.33 13.37 6.67
C LYS A 104 -9.17 12.27 6.05
N LYS A 105 -8.96 11.99 4.76
CA LYS A 105 -9.70 10.96 4.01
C LYS A 105 -8.76 10.00 3.27
N PRO A 106 -9.16 8.73 3.09
CA PRO A 106 -8.40 7.78 2.28
C PRO A 106 -8.13 8.27 0.84
N GLU A 107 -9.06 9.02 0.23
CA GLU A 107 -8.89 9.56 -1.11
C GLU A 107 -7.79 10.62 -1.19
N GLU A 108 -7.64 11.44 -0.15
CA GLU A 108 -6.58 12.46 -0.05
C GLU A 108 -5.21 11.77 0.07
N TRP A 109 -5.15 10.68 0.86
CA TRP A 109 -3.95 9.83 0.92
C TRP A 109 -3.57 9.30 -0.46
N LEU A 110 -4.53 8.82 -1.25
CA LEU A 110 -4.27 8.27 -2.58
C LEU A 110 -3.71 9.34 -3.53
N GLN A 111 -4.21 10.58 -3.46
CA GLN A 111 -3.72 11.67 -4.31
C GLN A 111 -2.23 11.93 -4.06
N LEU A 112 -1.85 12.15 -2.81
CA LEU A 112 -0.45 12.37 -2.42
C LEU A 112 0.45 11.20 -2.80
N ALA A 113 -0.03 9.97 -2.55
CA ALA A 113 0.76 8.78 -2.80
C ALA A 113 0.98 8.51 -4.31
N LYS A 114 0.01 8.89 -5.16
CA LYS A 114 0.15 8.82 -6.63
C LYS A 114 1.16 9.82 -7.16
N GLU A 115 1.15 11.04 -6.65
CA GLU A 115 2.10 12.09 -7.04
C GLU A 115 3.53 11.67 -6.70
N GLU A 116 3.74 11.18 -5.48
CA GLU A 116 5.06 10.71 -5.05
C GLU A 116 5.51 9.48 -5.84
N GLU A 117 4.64 8.50 -6.08
CA GLU A 117 5.00 7.33 -6.91
C GLU A 117 5.40 7.75 -8.34
N TYR A 118 4.73 8.73 -8.91
CA TYR A 118 5.07 9.28 -10.22
C TYR A 118 6.44 9.98 -10.22
N ILE A 119 6.74 10.78 -9.20
CA ILE A 119 8.03 11.45 -9.03
C ILE A 119 9.16 10.41 -8.93
N GLN A 120 9.00 9.39 -8.09
CA GLN A 120 10.00 8.33 -7.91
C GLN A 120 10.27 7.56 -9.20
N LYS A 121 9.22 7.21 -9.95
CA LYS A 121 9.37 6.55 -11.26
C LYS A 121 10.14 7.42 -12.25
N ARG A 122 9.88 8.73 -12.29
CA ARG A 122 10.64 9.65 -13.16
C ARG A 122 12.13 9.73 -12.77
N ILE A 123 12.43 9.86 -11.48
CA ILE A 123 13.81 9.91 -10.98
C ILE A 123 14.55 8.61 -11.31
N GLN A 124 13.89 7.46 -11.14
CA GLN A 124 14.46 6.16 -11.46
C GLN A 124 14.73 6.01 -12.96
N GLN A 125 13.83 6.46 -13.82
CA GLN A 125 14.02 6.45 -15.28
C GLN A 125 15.19 7.34 -15.71
N GLN A 126 15.34 8.54 -15.11
CA GLN A 126 16.48 9.42 -15.39
C GLN A 126 17.81 8.79 -14.97
N ARG A 127 17.87 8.14 -13.79
CA ARG A 127 19.05 7.39 -13.36
C ARG A 127 19.39 6.25 -14.31
N ASN A 128 18.40 5.44 -14.69
CA ASN A 128 18.63 4.29 -15.57
C ASN A 128 19.06 4.74 -16.98
N GLY A 129 18.54 5.87 -17.47
CA GLY A 129 18.98 6.48 -18.73
C GLY A 129 20.42 6.99 -18.70
N LEU A 130 20.92 7.44 -17.54
CA LEU A 130 22.33 7.82 -17.36
C LEU A 130 23.29 6.64 -17.49
N TYR A 131 22.89 5.44 -17.06
CA TYR A 131 23.74 4.24 -17.11
C TYR A 131 23.69 3.48 -18.45
N SER A 132 22.66 3.69 -19.28
CA SER A 132 22.61 3.13 -20.64
C SER A 132 23.30 4.01 -21.70
N GLY A 133 23.72 5.23 -21.33
CA GLY A 133 24.32 6.22 -22.23
C GLY A 133 25.85 6.35 -22.18
N THR A 134 26.56 5.57 -21.36
CA THR A 134 28.02 5.69 -21.21
C THR A 134 28.78 4.51 -21.81
N ASN A 135 28.53 4.21 -23.08
CA ASN A 135 29.54 3.65 -23.97
C ASN A 135 29.77 4.67 -25.09
N ASN A 136 30.45 5.77 -24.75
CA ASN A 136 31.39 6.53 -25.59
C ASN A 136 31.50 7.98 -25.10
N LYS A 137 32.75 8.38 -24.84
CA LYS A 137 33.27 9.75 -24.61
C LYS A 137 33.20 10.29 -23.19
N THR A 138 34.33 10.10 -22.50
CA THR A 138 35.03 11.09 -21.67
C THR A 138 34.54 12.52 -21.85
N PHE A 139 33.78 13.06 -20.90
CA PHE A 139 33.68 14.49 -20.63
C PHE A 139 33.00 14.64 -19.27
N PHE A 140 33.79 14.80 -18.21
CA PHE A 140 33.56 15.66 -17.03
C PHE A 140 34.60 15.31 -15.98
N GLU A 141 35.84 15.77 -16.22
CA GLU A 141 36.68 16.20 -15.10
C GLU A 141 35.98 17.40 -14.46
N HIS A 142 35.20 17.17 -13.42
CA HIS A 142 34.89 18.24 -12.48
C HIS A 142 36.13 18.48 -11.64
N ILE A 143 36.98 19.38 -12.13
CA ILE A 143 37.96 20.10 -11.34
C ILE A 143 37.17 20.81 -10.24
N LEU A 144 37.19 20.25 -9.03
CA LEU A 144 36.79 20.99 -7.83
C LEU A 144 37.72 22.20 -7.73
N PRO A 145 37.22 23.45 -7.63
CA PRO A 145 38.08 24.57 -7.30
C PRO A 145 38.64 24.32 -5.90
N THR A 146 39.93 23.99 -5.83
CA THR A 146 40.67 23.98 -4.58
C THR A 146 40.66 25.40 -4.03
N ALA A 147 39.96 25.62 -2.93
CA ALA A 147 39.98 26.91 -2.23
C ALA A 147 41.44 27.21 -1.85
N THR A 148 42.04 28.18 -2.54
CA THR A 148 43.39 28.67 -2.20
C THR A 148 43.21 29.57 -0.98
N VAL A 149 43.47 29.02 0.21
CA VAL A 149 43.62 29.84 1.42
C VAL A 149 44.91 30.63 1.25
N GLN A 150 44.80 31.93 0.96
CA GLN A 150 45.94 32.83 1.05
C GLN A 150 46.38 32.91 2.52
N PRO A 151 47.62 32.54 2.86
CA PRO A 151 48.13 32.84 4.19
C PRO A 151 48.31 34.35 4.33
N THR A 152 47.67 34.91 5.35
CA THR A 152 47.83 36.31 5.76
C THR A 152 49.27 36.52 6.23
N PRO A 153 50.00 37.54 5.77
CA PRO A 153 51.30 37.86 6.32
C PRO A 153 51.13 38.40 7.74
N SER A 154 51.49 37.60 8.74
CA SER A 154 51.61 38.05 10.12
C SER A 154 52.90 38.84 10.26
N ASN A 155 52.81 40.15 10.11
CA ASN A 155 53.83 41.09 10.56
C ASN A 155 53.94 41.02 12.09
N PHE A 156 54.84 40.21 12.60
CA PHE A 156 55.40 40.42 13.93
C PHE A 156 56.67 41.27 13.79
N GLN A 157 56.52 42.57 14.01
CA GLN A 157 57.63 43.44 14.37
C GLN A 157 57.86 43.35 15.88
N LEU A 158 59.15 43.25 16.20
CA LEU A 158 59.78 43.27 17.51
C LEU A 158 59.33 44.44 18.41
N SER A 159 59.18 44.13 19.69
CA SER A 159 59.61 44.98 20.80
C SER A 159 59.98 44.10 21.99
#